data_AF-A0A8X6MSA5-F1
#
_entry.id   AF-A0A8X6MSA5-F1
#
_cell.length_a   1.000
_cell.length_b   1.000
_cell.length_c   1.000
_cell.angle_alpha   90.00
_cell.angle_beta   90.00
_cell.angle_gamma   90.00
#
_symmetry.space_group_name_H-M   'P 1'
#
loop_
_entity.id
_entity.type
_entity.pdbx_description
1 polymer ?
#
loop_
_entity_poly.entity_id
_entity_poly.type
_entity_poly.pdbx_seq_one_letter_code
_entity_poly.pdbx_strand_id
1 'polypeptide(L)'
;MDDKYLGRKLAFVVGEPPEDFDDIPTCGIEYLYKVKLEERRCPSVVVSDIDTKKYAELQNVIFDEPNGFISARPGFEPDPEWQRKTLEKFISLRRNIFEYRLDLRKKYERKTFPHADKFEEWCVYCLGLDKYRVLYGEVESETSYDTKAAEDSKKGVKYMIRKGDVEPNRPLLSIVLYMRQRHVIRVLTYHIAWMEVLGFSHSQGEWLYALLLALDTPLYPDTCAMIRNLSRLCSKLRSELTSPKDKFLEPLNTILSIISVYFDQKDMSDNVVEY
;
A
#
# COMPACT_ATOMS: atom_id res chain seq x y z
N MET A 1 44.95 -8.27 12.45
CA MET A 1 43.54 -7.93 12.68
C MET A 1 42.94 -7.68 11.30
N ASP A 2 42.12 -8.63 10.82
CA ASP A 2 41.42 -8.48 9.54
C ASP A 2 40.33 -7.42 9.69
N ASP A 3 40.47 -6.32 8.96
CA ASP A 3 39.46 -5.26 8.92
C ASP A 3 38.24 -5.76 8.14
N LYS A 4 37.23 -6.22 8.88
CA LYS A 4 36.05 -6.94 8.39
C LYS A 4 35.13 -6.09 7.50
N TYR A 5 35.41 -4.79 7.36
CA TYR A 5 34.53 -3.82 6.70
C TYR A 5 34.94 -3.44 5.28
N LEU A 6 36.15 -3.80 4.84
CA LEU A 6 36.55 -3.66 3.46
C LEU A 6 36.97 -5.02 2.92
N GLY A 7 36.06 -5.68 2.21
CA GLY A 7 36.40 -6.79 1.30
C GLY A 7 37.26 -6.28 0.13
N ARG A 8 38.43 -5.71 0.41
CA ARG A 8 39.42 -5.31 -0.58
C ARG A 8 40.03 -6.59 -1.14
N LYS A 9 39.53 -7.01 -2.29
CA LYS A 9 40.23 -8.00 -3.10
C LYS A 9 41.55 -7.37 -3.55
N LEU A 10 42.67 -7.85 -3.03
CA LEU A 10 44.00 -7.36 -3.41
C LEU A 10 44.20 -7.59 -4.92
N ALA A 11 44.57 -6.54 -5.65
CA ALA A 11 44.91 -6.64 -7.07
C ALA A 11 46.20 -7.43 -7.29
N PHE A 12 47.10 -7.45 -6.30
CA PHE A 12 48.36 -8.16 -6.31
C PHE A 12 48.50 -9.00 -5.04
N VAL A 13 48.86 -10.28 -5.20
CA VAL A 13 49.21 -11.15 -4.07
C VAL A 13 50.67 -10.89 -3.72
N VAL A 14 50.89 -10.05 -2.72
CA VAL A 14 52.21 -9.67 -2.22
C VAL A 14 52.41 -10.31 -0.86
N GLY A 15 53.56 -10.97 -0.65
CA GLY A 15 53.94 -11.60 0.62
C GLY A 15 54.17 -10.61 1.77
N GLU A 16 54.78 -11.08 2.86
CA GLU A 16 55.21 -10.19 3.92
C GLU A 16 56.58 -9.55 3.59
N PRO A 17 56.72 -8.23 3.80
CA PRO A 17 57.99 -7.55 3.59
C PRO A 17 59.02 -7.92 4.68
N PRO A 18 60.33 -7.93 4.38
CA PRO A 18 61.39 -7.97 5.39
C PRO A 18 61.27 -6.78 6.36
N GLU A 19 61.63 -6.96 7.64
CA GLU A 19 61.44 -5.93 8.68
C GLU A 19 62.29 -4.66 8.46
N ASP A 20 63.49 -4.79 7.91
CA ASP A 20 64.44 -3.69 7.64
C ASP A 20 64.85 -3.65 6.16
N PHE A 21 64.00 -3.08 5.31
CA PHE A 21 64.27 -2.87 3.88
C PHE A 21 64.41 -1.36 3.57
N ASP A 22 65.63 -0.84 3.65
CA ASP A 22 65.93 0.60 3.51
C ASP A 22 66.45 1.00 2.12
N ASP A 23 66.75 0.02 1.26
CA ASP A 23 67.27 0.26 -0.08
C ASP A 23 66.24 0.89 -1.04
N ILE A 24 66.76 1.47 -2.13
CA ILE A 24 65.93 1.99 -3.24
C ILE A 24 65.35 0.78 -3.99
N PRO A 25 64.02 0.65 -4.09
CA PRO A 25 63.41 -0.50 -4.74
C PRO A 25 63.80 -0.55 -6.21
N THR A 26 64.30 -1.70 -6.66
CA THR A 26 64.76 -1.93 -8.03
C THR A 26 63.72 -2.67 -8.88
N CYS A 27 62.71 -3.27 -8.25
CA CYS A 27 61.62 -3.97 -8.92
C CYS A 27 60.24 -3.70 -8.27
N GLY A 28 59.17 -4.08 -8.98
CA GLY A 28 57.79 -3.77 -8.56
C GLY A 28 57.36 -4.44 -7.25
N ILE A 29 57.88 -5.63 -6.92
CA ILE A 29 57.53 -6.32 -5.66
C ILE A 29 58.18 -5.66 -4.44
N GLU A 30 59.44 -5.19 -4.57
CA GLU A 30 60.15 -4.44 -3.54
C GLU A 30 59.48 -3.10 -3.24
N TYR A 31 58.96 -2.45 -4.29
CA TYR A 31 58.16 -1.24 -4.13
C TYR A 31 56.89 -1.51 -3.29
N LEU A 32 56.15 -2.58 -3.59
CA LEU A 32 54.94 -2.94 -2.84
C LEU A 32 55.23 -3.34 -1.39
N TYR A 33 56.40 -3.93 -1.11
CA TYR A 33 56.87 -4.16 0.26
C TYR A 33 57.11 -2.85 1.01
N LYS A 34 57.74 -1.87 0.38
CA LYS A 34 57.98 -0.54 0.98
C LYS A 34 56.66 0.18 1.28
N VAL A 35 55.70 0.12 0.35
CA VAL A 35 54.36 0.69 0.54
C VAL A 35 53.60 0.01 1.70
N LYS A 36 53.67 -1.31 1.86
CA LYS A 36 53.08 -2.01 3.01
C LYS A 36 53.72 -1.58 4.35
N LEU A 37 55.05 -1.40 4.38
CA LEU A 37 55.76 -0.94 5.57
C LEU A 37 55.41 0.53 5.90
N GLU A 38 55.26 1.38 4.88
CA GLU A 38 54.82 2.76 5.02
C GLU A 38 53.36 2.86 5.48
N GLU A 39 52.46 2.05 4.91
CA GLU A 39 51.05 1.96 5.32
C GLU A 39 50.92 1.62 6.81
N ARG A 40 51.74 0.69 7.34
CA ARG A 40 51.78 0.36 8.77
C ARG A 40 52.14 1.56 9.67
N ARG A 41 52.87 2.54 9.13
CA ARG A 41 53.23 3.79 9.83
C ARG A 41 52.16 4.87 9.68
N CYS A 42 51.25 4.72 8.73
CA CYS A 42 50.14 5.64 8.53
C CYS A 42 48.91 5.21 9.35
N PRO A 43 48.17 6.15 9.94
CA PRO A 43 46.87 5.85 10.55
C PRO A 43 45.87 5.38 9.48
N SER A 44 45.16 4.28 9.75
CA SER A 44 44.16 3.70 8.84
C SER A 44 43.01 4.65 8.50
N VAL A 45 42.60 5.47 9.47
CA VAL A 45 41.58 6.50 9.30
C VAL A 45 42.11 7.79 9.90
N VAL A 46 41.99 8.88 9.12
CA VAL A 46 42.28 10.24 9.57
C VAL A 46 41.00 11.07 9.45
N VAL A 47 40.78 11.95 10.41
CA VAL A 47 39.68 12.92 10.40
C VAL A 47 40.31 14.31 10.38
N SER A 48 39.85 15.15 9.44
CA SER A 48 40.29 16.53 9.34
C SER A 48 39.22 17.46 9.88
N ASP A 49 39.63 18.41 10.72
CA ASP A 49 38.76 19.46 11.23
C ASP A 49 38.57 20.54 10.15
N ILE A 50 37.43 20.48 9.45
CA ILE A 50 37.06 21.47 8.42
C ILE A 50 35.98 22.38 9.00
N ASP A 51 36.14 23.70 8.84
CA ASP A 51 35.08 24.65 9.20
C ASP A 51 33.92 24.57 8.20
N THR A 52 32.83 23.94 8.63
CA THR A 52 31.61 23.72 7.85
C THR A 52 30.51 24.73 8.16
N LYS A 53 30.74 25.73 9.04
CA LYS A 53 29.70 26.68 9.48
C LYS A 53 29.01 27.41 8.33
N LYS A 54 29.78 27.76 7.28
CA LYS A 54 29.26 28.42 6.07
C LYS A 54 28.25 27.59 5.26
N TYR A 55 28.17 26.28 5.49
CA TYR A 55 27.27 25.37 4.79
C TYR A 55 26.06 24.94 5.62
N ALA A 56 25.98 25.36 6.89
CA ALA A 56 24.86 25.00 7.78
C ALA A 56 23.53 25.54 7.24
N GLU A 57 23.55 26.76 6.70
CA GLU A 57 22.36 27.43 6.14
C GLU A 57 22.11 27.08 4.65
N LEU A 58 23.03 26.35 4.00
CA LEU A 58 22.96 25.98 2.58
C LEU A 58 22.57 24.50 2.37
N GLN A 59 22.07 23.83 3.40
CA GLN A 59 21.57 22.47 3.28
C GLN A 59 20.19 22.46 2.62
N ASN A 60 19.94 21.44 1.79
CA ASN A 60 18.60 21.19 1.29
C ASN A 60 17.69 20.74 2.46
N VAL A 61 16.52 21.34 2.57
CA VAL A 61 15.50 20.89 3.55
C VAL A 61 14.94 19.56 3.05
N ILE A 62 15.12 18.51 3.83
CA ILE A 62 14.35 17.28 3.65
C ILE A 62 12.96 17.58 4.21
N PHE A 63 11.98 17.68 3.31
CA PHE A 63 10.60 17.88 3.70
C PHE A 63 9.97 16.52 3.99
N ASP A 64 9.79 16.21 5.27
CA ASP A 64 8.97 15.08 5.68
C ASP A 64 7.50 15.51 5.56
N GLU A 65 6.86 15.12 4.45
CA GLU A 65 5.41 15.31 4.29
C GLU A 65 4.68 14.68 5.47
N PRO A 66 3.78 15.41 6.17
CA PRO A 66 3.00 14.81 7.22
C PRO A 66 2.24 13.62 6.65
N ASN A 67 2.22 12.51 7.39
CA ASN A 67 1.65 11.25 6.93
C ASN A 67 0.15 11.34 6.57
N GLY A 68 -0.54 12.47 6.84
CA GLY A 68 -1.92 12.72 6.44
C GLY A 68 -2.95 11.84 7.14
N PHE A 69 -2.52 11.00 8.10
CA PHE A 69 -3.40 10.24 8.98
C PHE A 69 -3.96 11.15 10.07
N ILE A 70 -5.27 11.06 10.31
CA ILE A 70 -5.96 11.85 11.33
C ILE A 70 -6.29 10.93 12.52
N SER A 71 -5.57 11.13 13.62
CA SER A 71 -5.84 10.44 14.89
C SER A 71 -7.28 10.65 15.33
N ALA A 72 -7.89 9.61 15.89
CA ALA A 72 -9.26 9.69 16.35
C ALA A 72 -9.42 10.71 17.49
N ARG A 73 -10.61 11.30 17.59
CA ARG A 73 -10.98 12.12 18.75
C ARG A 73 -11.28 11.21 19.94
N PRO A 74 -11.13 11.69 21.19
CA PRO A 74 -11.48 10.91 22.37
C PRO A 74 -12.89 10.34 22.27
N GLY A 75 -13.03 9.01 22.45
CA GLY A 75 -14.29 8.28 22.31
C GLY A 75 -14.63 7.77 20.90
N PHE A 76 -13.83 8.10 19.89
CA PHE A 76 -13.92 7.53 18.53
C PHE A 76 -12.83 6.48 18.25
N GLU A 77 -11.87 6.35 19.17
CA GLU A 77 -10.81 5.35 19.13
C GLU A 77 -11.38 3.93 19.26
N PRO A 78 -10.78 2.93 18.59
CA PRO A 78 -11.14 1.54 18.81
C PRO A 78 -10.72 1.09 20.20
N ASP A 79 -11.62 0.41 20.90
CA ASP A 79 -11.26 -0.30 22.13
C ASP A 79 -10.17 -1.37 21.84
N PRO A 80 -9.05 -1.42 22.58
CA PRO A 80 -7.95 -2.34 22.30
C PRO A 80 -8.35 -3.82 22.35
N GLU A 81 -9.25 -4.22 23.25
CA GLU A 81 -9.72 -5.60 23.30
C GLU A 81 -10.60 -5.96 22.11
N TRP A 82 -11.50 -5.05 21.73
CA TRP A 82 -12.32 -5.17 20.53
C TRP A 82 -11.44 -5.25 19.27
N GLN A 83 -10.40 -4.41 19.17
CA GLN A 83 -9.47 -4.42 18.04
C GLN A 83 -8.79 -5.78 17.92
N ARG A 84 -8.24 -6.30 19.02
CA ARG A 84 -7.61 -7.63 19.06
C ARG A 84 -8.58 -8.73 18.64
N LYS A 85 -9.78 -8.79 19.20
CA LYS A 85 -10.81 -9.80 18.86
C LYS A 85 -11.21 -9.72 17.38
N THR A 86 -11.30 -8.52 16.84
CA THR A 86 -11.66 -8.28 15.43
C THR A 86 -10.55 -8.74 14.49
N LEU A 87 -9.29 -8.47 14.84
CA LEU A 87 -8.11 -8.93 14.10
C LEU A 87 -7.95 -10.46 14.16
N GLU A 88 -8.16 -11.09 15.31
CA GLU A 88 -8.17 -12.55 15.44
C GLU A 88 -9.19 -13.21 14.49
N LYS A 89 -10.39 -12.62 14.38
CA LYS A 89 -11.42 -13.07 13.42
C LYS A 89 -10.97 -12.87 11.97
N PHE A 90 -10.37 -11.73 11.65
CA PHE A 90 -9.86 -11.45 10.30
C PHE A 90 -8.77 -12.45 9.90
N ILE A 91 -7.79 -12.69 10.79
CA ILE A 91 -6.67 -13.61 10.56
C ILE A 91 -7.18 -15.04 10.38
N SER A 92 -8.07 -15.51 11.26
CA SER A 92 -8.64 -16.85 11.16
C SER A 92 -9.47 -17.02 9.89
N LEU A 93 -10.28 -16.03 9.51
CA LEU A 93 -11.06 -16.06 8.27
C LEU A 93 -10.16 -16.11 7.04
N ARG A 94 -9.12 -15.28 7.00
CA ARG A 94 -8.14 -15.27 5.90
C ARG A 94 -7.39 -16.58 5.79
N ARG A 95 -6.95 -17.15 6.92
CA ARG A 95 -6.31 -18.48 6.97
C ARG A 95 -7.25 -19.55 6.41
N ASN A 96 -8.50 -19.58 6.84
CA ASN A 96 -9.48 -20.55 6.36
C ASN A 96 -9.73 -20.41 4.85
N ILE A 97 -9.85 -19.18 4.34
CA ILE A 97 -10.03 -18.93 2.89
C ILE A 97 -8.81 -19.42 2.10
N PHE A 98 -7.61 -19.25 2.65
CA PHE A 98 -6.37 -19.70 2.02
C PHE A 98 -6.24 -21.22 2.03
N GLU A 99 -6.41 -21.86 3.19
CA GLU A 99 -6.29 -23.32 3.37
C GLU A 99 -7.32 -24.08 2.53
N TYR A 100 -8.59 -23.67 2.57
CA TYR A 100 -9.69 -24.36 1.89
C TYR A 100 -9.97 -23.80 0.49
N ARG A 101 -9.08 -22.97 -0.08
CA ARG A 101 -9.35 -22.21 -1.32
C ARG A 101 -9.84 -23.09 -2.48
N LEU A 102 -9.23 -24.26 -2.68
CA LEU A 102 -9.58 -25.18 -3.77
C LEU A 102 -10.95 -25.84 -3.55
N ASP A 103 -11.25 -26.25 -2.32
CA ASP A 103 -12.52 -26.88 -1.99
C ASP A 103 -13.67 -25.86 -2.00
N LEU A 104 -13.41 -24.64 -1.53
CA LEU A 104 -14.36 -23.54 -1.62
C LEU A 104 -14.67 -23.18 -3.07
N ARG A 105 -13.69 -23.21 -3.99
CA ARG A 105 -13.96 -23.03 -5.43
C ARG A 105 -14.83 -24.14 -6.02
N LYS A 106 -14.65 -25.39 -5.58
CA LYS A 106 -15.54 -26.49 -6.01
C LYS A 106 -16.96 -26.30 -5.47
N LYS A 107 -17.10 -25.82 -4.23
CA LYS A 107 -18.40 -25.60 -3.57
C LYS A 107 -19.16 -24.39 -4.10
N TYR A 108 -18.44 -23.32 -4.44
CA TYR A 108 -19.02 -22.06 -4.91
C TYR A 108 -18.70 -21.84 -6.38
N GLU A 109 -19.73 -21.96 -7.23
CA GLU A 109 -19.63 -21.73 -8.67
C GLU A 109 -19.15 -20.30 -8.97
N ARG A 110 -18.31 -20.18 -10.00
CA ARG A 110 -17.77 -18.88 -10.43
C ARG A 110 -18.88 -18.00 -10.99
N LYS A 111 -19.11 -16.85 -10.34
CA LYS A 111 -19.96 -15.79 -10.91
C LYS A 111 -19.19 -14.95 -11.93
N THR A 112 -19.92 -14.39 -12.88
CA THR A 112 -19.38 -13.41 -13.84
C THR A 112 -19.13 -12.08 -13.13
N PHE A 113 -17.99 -11.47 -13.41
CA PHE A 113 -17.61 -10.14 -12.94
C PHE A 113 -16.82 -9.40 -14.03
N PRO A 114 -16.78 -8.05 -14.00
CA PRO A 114 -16.14 -7.26 -15.04
C PRO A 114 -14.63 -7.49 -15.16
N HIS A 115 -14.05 -7.07 -16.29
CA HIS A 115 -12.60 -7.08 -16.45
C HIS A 115 -11.93 -6.09 -15.48
N ALA A 116 -10.71 -6.40 -15.00
CA ALA A 116 -10.02 -5.61 -13.97
C ALA A 116 -9.86 -4.11 -14.29
N ASP A 117 -9.82 -3.74 -15.58
CA ASP A 117 -9.60 -2.36 -16.02
C ASP A 117 -10.90 -1.57 -16.29
N LYS A 118 -12.07 -2.22 -16.16
CA LYS A 118 -13.36 -1.61 -16.47
C LYS A 118 -13.91 -0.88 -15.26
N PHE A 119 -13.37 0.31 -15.01
CA PHE A 119 -13.70 1.15 -13.86
C PHE A 119 -15.21 1.36 -13.68
N GLU A 120 -15.90 1.76 -14.75
CA GLU A 120 -17.33 2.07 -14.75
C GLU A 120 -18.20 0.83 -14.52
N GLU A 121 -17.85 -0.31 -15.16
CA GLU A 121 -18.55 -1.57 -14.97
C GLU A 121 -18.44 -2.06 -13.52
N TRP A 122 -17.27 -1.90 -12.89
CA TRP A 122 -17.11 -2.22 -11.47
C TRP A 122 -17.90 -1.29 -10.55
N CYS A 123 -18.07 -0.02 -10.91
CA CYS A 123 -18.89 0.91 -10.14
C CYS A 123 -20.34 0.43 -10.08
N VAL A 124 -20.92 0.11 -11.23
CA VAL A 124 -22.29 -0.43 -11.32
C VAL A 124 -22.38 -1.79 -10.62
N TYR A 125 -21.38 -2.66 -10.82
CA TYR A 125 -21.37 -3.99 -10.23
C TYR A 125 -21.33 -3.98 -8.69
N CYS A 126 -20.50 -3.12 -8.08
CA CYS A 126 -20.31 -3.08 -6.63
C CYS A 126 -21.27 -2.12 -5.90
N LEU A 127 -21.57 -0.96 -6.51
CA LEU A 127 -22.29 0.14 -5.85
C LEU A 127 -23.70 0.39 -6.42
N GLY A 128 -23.99 -0.12 -7.61
CA GLY A 128 -25.28 0.03 -8.28
C GLY A 128 -25.39 1.31 -9.11
N LEU A 129 -26.51 1.41 -9.84
CA LEU A 129 -26.78 2.51 -10.78
C LEU A 129 -26.96 3.88 -10.08
N ASP A 130 -27.49 3.90 -8.86
CA ASP A 130 -27.73 5.16 -8.14
C ASP A 130 -26.42 5.90 -7.83
N LYS A 131 -25.41 5.15 -7.37
CA LYS A 131 -24.08 5.69 -7.09
C LYS A 131 -23.32 6.03 -8.37
N TYR A 132 -23.51 5.23 -9.42
CA TYR A 132 -22.96 5.54 -10.75
C TYR A 132 -23.47 6.89 -11.28
N ARG A 133 -24.79 7.16 -11.17
CA ARG A 133 -25.38 8.43 -11.62
C ARG A 133 -24.79 9.65 -10.92
N VAL A 134 -24.50 9.54 -9.62
CA VAL A 134 -23.85 10.62 -8.85
C VAL A 134 -22.42 10.86 -9.32
N LEU A 135 -21.69 9.81 -9.70
CA LEU A 135 -20.29 9.92 -10.13
C LEU A 135 -20.10 10.37 -11.59
N TYR A 136 -20.95 9.89 -12.50
CA TYR A 136 -20.70 10.01 -13.95
C TYR A 136 -21.85 10.65 -14.74
N GLY A 137 -23.02 10.88 -14.13
CA GLY A 137 -24.18 11.46 -14.79
C GLY A 137 -25.14 10.43 -15.39
N GLU A 138 -25.83 10.81 -16.47
CA GLU A 138 -26.98 10.07 -17.00
C GLU A 138 -26.64 8.71 -17.63
N VAL A 139 -27.61 7.79 -17.57
CA VAL A 139 -27.53 6.42 -18.11
C VAL A 139 -28.65 6.24 -19.13
N GLU A 140 -28.38 5.70 -20.31
CA GLU A 140 -29.42 5.37 -21.30
C GLU A 140 -29.83 3.89 -21.21
N SER A 141 -31.14 3.63 -21.26
CA SER A 141 -31.73 2.29 -21.33
C SER A 141 -32.12 1.92 -22.76
N GLU A 142 -31.89 0.68 -23.17
CA GLU A 142 -32.41 0.12 -24.44
C GLU A 142 -33.94 -0.06 -24.37
N THR A 143 -34.70 1.02 -24.51
CA THR A 143 -36.10 0.97 -24.92
C THR A 143 -36.37 1.99 -26.02
N SER A 144 -36.07 1.54 -27.24
CA SER A 144 -36.89 1.65 -28.47
C SER A 144 -36.92 2.93 -29.33
N TYR A 145 -36.49 2.74 -30.59
CA TYR A 145 -36.73 3.42 -31.89
C TYR A 145 -36.49 4.93 -32.10
N ASP A 146 -35.60 5.19 -33.08
CA ASP A 146 -35.44 6.34 -33.99
C ASP A 146 -35.96 7.72 -33.56
N THR A 147 -35.03 8.67 -33.35
CA THR A 147 -35.03 9.93 -34.11
C THR A 147 -33.61 10.53 -34.13
N LYS A 148 -33.11 10.86 -35.32
CA LYS A 148 -31.89 11.67 -35.50
C LYS A 148 -32.18 13.14 -35.21
N ALA A 149 -31.35 13.78 -34.39
CA ALA A 149 -31.00 15.19 -34.55
C ALA A 149 -29.66 15.49 -33.83
N ALA A 150 -28.79 16.21 -34.56
CA ALA A 150 -27.52 16.82 -34.15
C ALA A 150 -27.71 17.84 -33.00
N GLU A 151 -26.74 18.35 -32.25
CA GLU A 151 -25.27 18.34 -32.22
C GLU A 151 -24.85 18.89 -30.82
N ASP A 152 -23.58 18.71 -30.46
CA ASP A 152 -22.83 19.41 -29.40
C ASP A 152 -23.32 19.36 -27.94
N SER A 153 -22.74 18.42 -27.17
CA SER A 153 -22.16 18.71 -25.84
C SER A 153 -21.48 17.48 -25.21
N LYS A 154 -20.23 17.70 -24.75
CA LYS A 154 -19.42 16.90 -23.81
C LYS A 154 -19.41 15.37 -24.01
N LYS A 155 -18.23 14.83 -24.36
CA LYS A 155 -17.92 13.38 -24.35
C LYS A 155 -18.12 12.78 -22.95
N GLY A 156 -19.36 12.44 -22.60
CA GLY A 156 -19.71 11.57 -21.47
C GLY A 156 -19.53 10.12 -21.89
N VAL A 157 -18.79 9.35 -21.09
CA VAL A 157 -18.66 7.90 -21.28
C VAL A 157 -20.02 7.28 -20.96
N LYS A 158 -20.65 6.67 -21.95
CA LYS A 158 -22.05 6.19 -21.91
C LYS A 158 -22.08 4.72 -21.50
N TYR A 159 -22.61 4.41 -20.31
CA TYR A 159 -22.73 3.03 -19.82
C TYR A 159 -24.02 2.36 -20.35
N MET A 160 -23.90 1.15 -20.88
CA MET A 160 -25.04 0.35 -21.37
C MET A 160 -25.57 -0.56 -20.25
N ILE A 161 -26.80 -0.33 -19.80
CA ILE A 161 -27.45 -1.14 -18.74
C ILE A 161 -27.66 -2.57 -19.23
N ARG A 162 -27.11 -3.56 -18.52
CA ARG A 162 -27.36 -4.98 -18.78
C ARG A 162 -28.50 -5.50 -17.90
N LYS A 163 -29.16 -6.56 -18.39
CA LYS A 163 -30.23 -7.29 -17.70
C LYS A 163 -29.65 -8.02 -16.47
N GLY A 164 -29.42 -7.27 -15.39
CA GLY A 164 -28.70 -7.71 -14.18
C GLY A 164 -28.14 -6.57 -13.32
N ASP A 165 -28.09 -5.34 -13.84
CA ASP A 165 -27.51 -4.17 -13.16
C ASP A 165 -28.48 -3.46 -12.19
N VAL A 166 -29.60 -4.10 -11.85
CA VAL A 166 -30.68 -3.48 -11.05
C VAL A 166 -30.32 -3.40 -9.57
N GLU A 167 -29.59 -4.39 -9.03
CA GLU A 167 -29.15 -4.40 -7.64
C GLU A 167 -27.62 -4.58 -7.53
N PRO A 168 -26.94 -3.84 -6.62
CA PRO A 168 -25.51 -3.98 -6.42
C PRO A 168 -25.15 -5.37 -5.90
N ASN A 169 -24.11 -5.97 -6.48
CA ASN A 169 -23.60 -7.26 -6.04
C ASN A 169 -22.81 -7.14 -4.74
N ARG A 170 -23.01 -8.08 -3.83
CA ARG A 170 -22.19 -8.24 -2.61
C ARG A 170 -20.90 -9.01 -2.92
N PRO A 171 -19.81 -8.81 -2.14
CA PRO A 171 -18.56 -9.53 -2.30
C PRO A 171 -18.65 -10.97 -1.80
N LEU A 172 -19.37 -11.81 -2.54
CA LEU A 172 -19.55 -13.22 -2.20
C LEU A 172 -18.27 -14.03 -2.46
N LEU A 173 -18.10 -15.15 -1.76
CA LEU A 173 -16.99 -16.09 -2.00
C LEU A 173 -16.93 -16.57 -3.46
N SER A 174 -18.07 -16.76 -4.11
CA SER A 174 -18.18 -17.11 -5.54
C SER A 174 -17.58 -16.07 -6.50
N ILE A 175 -17.32 -14.85 -6.02
CA ILE A 175 -16.65 -13.78 -6.76
C ILE A 175 -15.21 -13.67 -6.27
N VAL A 176 -15.02 -13.41 -4.97
CA VAL A 176 -13.72 -13.08 -4.35
C VAL A 176 -12.71 -14.20 -4.52
N LEU A 177 -13.12 -15.47 -4.42
CA LEU A 177 -12.21 -16.62 -4.60
C LEU A 177 -11.64 -16.71 -6.03
N TYR A 178 -12.32 -16.13 -7.01
CA TYR A 178 -11.94 -16.17 -8.42
C TYR A 178 -11.26 -14.88 -8.90
N MET A 179 -11.21 -13.84 -8.06
CA MET A 179 -10.42 -12.64 -8.33
C MET A 179 -8.93 -12.99 -8.27
N ARG A 180 -8.20 -12.57 -9.31
CA ARG A 180 -6.73 -12.56 -9.30
C ARG A 180 -6.24 -11.30 -8.60
N GLN A 181 -4.99 -11.25 -8.15
CA GLN A 181 -4.43 -10.08 -7.45
C GLN A 181 -4.58 -8.77 -8.24
N ARG A 182 -4.43 -8.80 -9.57
CA ARG A 182 -4.72 -7.64 -10.42
C ARG A 182 -6.13 -7.10 -10.24
N HIS A 183 -7.14 -7.97 -10.12
CA HIS A 183 -8.52 -7.54 -9.88
C HIS A 183 -8.66 -6.94 -8.47
N VAL A 184 -8.10 -7.62 -7.45
CA VAL A 184 -8.19 -7.15 -6.06
C VAL A 184 -7.60 -5.75 -5.91
N ILE A 185 -6.38 -5.53 -6.41
CA ILE A 185 -5.69 -4.23 -6.34
C ILE A 185 -6.45 -3.15 -7.13
N ARG A 186 -6.89 -3.46 -8.36
CA ARG A 186 -7.62 -2.49 -9.20
C ARG A 186 -8.95 -2.09 -8.58
N VAL A 187 -9.74 -3.06 -8.14
CA VAL A 187 -11.05 -2.81 -7.53
C VAL A 187 -10.88 -2.08 -6.19
N LEU A 188 -9.85 -2.41 -5.39
CA LEU A 188 -9.55 -1.65 -4.17
C LEU A 188 -9.21 -0.19 -4.48
N THR A 189 -8.38 0.06 -5.50
CA THR A 189 -8.05 1.41 -5.99
C THR A 189 -9.32 2.16 -6.41
N TYR A 190 -10.24 1.48 -7.09
CA TYR A 190 -11.50 2.07 -7.53
C TYR A 190 -12.40 2.46 -6.36
N HIS A 191 -12.51 1.61 -5.34
CA HIS A 191 -13.26 1.95 -4.13
C HIS A 191 -12.66 3.16 -3.40
N ILE A 192 -11.33 3.31 -3.35
CA ILE A 192 -10.68 4.50 -2.78
C ILE A 192 -11.14 5.75 -3.54
N ALA A 193 -11.03 5.75 -4.87
CA ALA A 193 -11.45 6.88 -5.70
C ALA A 193 -12.93 7.23 -5.55
N TRP A 194 -13.82 6.22 -5.49
CA TRP A 194 -15.25 6.45 -5.31
C TRP A 194 -15.60 7.00 -3.92
N MET A 195 -14.89 6.57 -2.88
CA MET A 195 -15.13 7.04 -1.52
C MET A 195 -14.75 8.52 -1.33
N GLU A 196 -13.79 9.04 -2.09
CA GLU A 196 -13.44 10.47 -2.04
C GLU A 196 -14.61 11.37 -2.44
N VAL A 197 -15.47 10.90 -3.36
CA VAL A 197 -16.61 11.67 -3.88
C VAL A 197 -17.93 11.29 -3.19
N LEU A 198 -18.18 10.00 -3.00
CA LEU A 198 -19.47 9.50 -2.48
C LEU A 198 -19.53 9.40 -0.94
N GLY A 199 -18.38 9.51 -0.26
CA GLY A 199 -18.22 9.17 1.15
C GLY A 199 -18.23 7.65 1.40
N PHE A 200 -18.31 7.26 2.67
CA PHE A 200 -18.33 5.86 3.09
C PHE A 200 -19.76 5.30 3.12
N SER A 201 -19.92 4.08 2.63
CA SER A 201 -21.19 3.34 2.67
C SER A 201 -20.97 1.93 3.21
N HIS A 202 -22.03 1.31 3.73
CA HIS A 202 -21.93 -0.05 4.26
C HIS A 202 -21.52 -1.06 3.18
N SER A 203 -22.07 -0.94 1.97
CA SER A 203 -21.69 -1.78 0.83
C SER A 203 -20.22 -1.62 0.44
N GLN A 204 -19.68 -0.39 0.47
CA GLN A 204 -18.24 -0.19 0.29
C GLN A 204 -17.44 -0.83 1.41
N GLY A 205 -17.88 -0.73 2.67
CA GLY A 205 -17.23 -1.41 3.79
C GLY A 205 -17.14 -2.92 3.61
N GLU A 206 -18.22 -3.57 3.16
CA GLU A 206 -18.23 -5.01 2.84
C GLU A 206 -17.21 -5.35 1.75
N TRP A 207 -17.20 -4.59 0.65
CA TRP A 207 -16.27 -4.79 -0.46
C TRP A 207 -14.82 -4.57 -0.04
N LEU A 208 -14.51 -3.49 0.66
CA LEU A 208 -13.16 -3.19 1.16
C LEU A 208 -12.67 -4.30 2.08
N TYR A 209 -13.49 -4.76 3.03
CA TYR A 209 -13.14 -5.86 3.92
C TYR A 209 -12.84 -7.15 3.14
N ALA A 210 -13.68 -7.51 2.17
CA ALA A 210 -13.50 -8.70 1.35
C ALA A 210 -12.26 -8.61 0.42
N LEU A 211 -11.97 -7.42 -0.12
CA LEU A 211 -10.79 -7.18 -0.95
C LEU A 211 -9.52 -7.24 -0.11
N LEU A 212 -9.51 -6.67 1.11
CA LEU A 212 -8.41 -6.78 2.05
C LEU A 212 -8.18 -8.24 2.47
N LEU A 213 -9.24 -9.03 2.69
CA LEU A 213 -9.13 -10.47 2.92
C LEU A 213 -8.44 -11.20 1.75
N ALA A 214 -8.69 -10.78 0.52
CA ALA A 214 -8.17 -11.41 -0.70
C ALA A 214 -6.83 -10.84 -1.19
N LEU A 215 -6.31 -9.78 -0.58
CA LEU A 215 -5.07 -9.12 -0.97
C LEU A 215 -3.86 -9.95 -0.54
N ASP A 216 -3.07 -10.49 -1.46
CA ASP A 216 -1.96 -11.40 -1.10
C ASP A 216 -0.81 -10.67 -0.37
N THR A 217 -0.12 -11.40 0.51
CA THR A 217 1.12 -10.96 1.18
C THR A 217 2.30 -11.82 0.68
N PRO A 218 3.53 -11.27 0.54
CA PRO A 218 3.97 -9.92 0.92
C PRO A 218 3.44 -8.82 -0.01
N LEU A 219 3.25 -7.62 0.54
CA LEU A 219 2.76 -6.46 -0.21
C LEU A 219 3.89 -5.82 -1.03
N TYR A 220 3.56 -5.39 -2.25
CA TYR A 220 4.43 -4.53 -3.05
C TYR A 220 4.38 -3.08 -2.53
N PRO A 221 5.45 -2.27 -2.73
CA PRO A 221 5.47 -0.87 -2.30
C PRO A 221 4.28 -0.04 -2.76
N ASP A 222 3.86 -0.20 -4.03
CA ASP A 222 2.69 0.50 -4.57
C ASP A 222 1.38 0.09 -3.87
N THR A 223 1.26 -1.20 -3.51
CA THR A 223 0.13 -1.72 -2.76
C THR A 223 0.12 -1.17 -1.33
N CYS A 224 1.29 -1.04 -0.70
CA CYS A 224 1.44 -0.37 0.59
C CYS A 224 0.97 1.09 0.49
N ALA A 225 1.43 1.84 -0.51
CA ALA A 225 0.99 3.22 -0.74
C ALA A 225 -0.54 3.32 -0.94
N MET A 226 -1.12 2.39 -1.70
CA MET A 226 -2.57 2.31 -1.91
C MET A 226 -3.35 2.09 -0.60
N ILE A 227 -2.98 1.10 0.22
CA ILE A 227 -3.69 0.85 1.49
C ILE A 227 -3.45 1.98 2.51
N ARG A 228 -2.33 2.69 2.45
CA ARG A 228 -2.10 3.90 3.25
C ARG A 228 -3.02 5.02 2.82
N ASN A 229 -3.20 5.25 1.52
CA ASN A 229 -4.18 6.21 1.01
C ASN A 229 -5.61 5.87 1.47
N LEU A 230 -5.98 4.58 1.44
CA LEU A 230 -7.23 4.10 2.02
C LEU A 230 -7.34 4.46 3.51
N SER A 231 -6.29 4.22 4.30
CA SER A 231 -6.28 4.55 5.73
C SER A 231 -6.42 6.06 5.99
N ARG A 232 -5.73 6.91 5.23
CA ARG A 232 -5.89 8.38 5.30
C ARG A 232 -7.34 8.79 5.06
N LEU A 233 -7.95 8.26 4.00
CA LEU A 233 -9.34 8.55 3.66
C LEU A 233 -10.31 8.05 4.75
N CYS A 234 -10.12 6.84 5.26
CA CYS A 234 -10.91 6.32 6.38
C CYS A 234 -10.76 7.17 7.64
N SER A 235 -9.56 7.63 7.96
CA SER A 235 -9.29 8.49 9.12
C SER A 235 -9.95 9.86 8.97
N LYS A 236 -9.95 10.43 7.75
CA LYS A 236 -10.66 11.66 7.42
C LYS A 236 -12.16 11.51 7.58
N LEU A 237 -12.76 10.50 6.97
CA LEU A 237 -14.21 10.24 7.08
C LEU A 237 -14.63 9.98 8.53
N ARG A 238 -13.78 9.30 9.32
CA ARG A 238 -14.02 9.12 10.75
C ARG A 238 -13.97 10.45 11.52
N SER A 239 -13.07 11.36 11.16
CA SER A 239 -12.97 12.69 11.78
C SER A 239 -14.18 13.60 11.47
N GLU A 240 -14.95 13.30 10.42
CA GLU A 240 -16.16 14.01 10.05
C GLU A 240 -17.40 13.49 10.81
N LEU A 241 -17.33 12.31 11.44
CA LEU A 241 -18.44 11.73 12.20
C LEU A 241 -18.77 12.57 13.44
N THR A 242 -20.04 12.82 13.69
CA THR A 242 -20.48 13.67 14.82
C THR A 242 -20.67 12.88 16.12
N SER A 243 -21.03 11.60 16.03
CA SER A 243 -21.42 10.78 17.17
C SER A 243 -20.57 9.51 17.28
N PRO A 244 -20.15 9.10 18.50
CA PRO A 244 -19.44 7.85 18.72
C PRO A 244 -20.34 6.61 18.55
N LYS A 245 -21.65 6.79 18.38
CA LYS A 245 -22.60 5.72 18.07
C LYS A 245 -22.96 5.65 16.59
N ASP A 246 -22.20 6.34 15.74
CA ASP A 246 -22.43 6.27 14.30
C ASP A 246 -22.17 4.85 13.79
N LYS A 247 -23.08 4.36 12.95
CA LYS A 247 -23.02 3.04 12.30
C LYS A 247 -21.74 2.83 11.48
N PHE A 248 -21.06 3.90 11.05
CA PHE A 248 -19.85 3.82 10.25
C PHE A 248 -18.56 3.84 11.07
N LEU A 249 -18.62 4.14 12.36
CA LEU A 249 -17.43 4.21 13.21
C LEU A 249 -16.73 2.84 13.32
N GLU A 250 -17.47 1.79 13.67
CA GLU A 250 -16.91 0.45 13.81
C GLU A 250 -16.33 -0.12 12.49
N PRO A 251 -17.01 -0.01 11.32
CA PRO A 251 -16.41 -0.41 10.05
C PRO A 251 -15.13 0.34 9.70
N LEU A 252 -15.08 1.66 9.91
CA LEU A 252 -13.89 2.47 9.63
C LEU A 252 -12.74 2.04 10.55
N ASN A 253 -13.00 1.91 11.84
CA ASN A 253 -12.01 1.44 12.81
C ASN A 253 -11.52 0.01 12.50
N THR A 254 -12.39 -0.85 11.96
CA THR A 254 -12.00 -2.21 11.52
C THR A 254 -11.01 -2.15 10.37
N ILE A 255 -11.28 -1.36 9.33
CA ILE A 255 -10.39 -1.20 8.17
C ILE A 255 -9.04 -0.62 8.61
N LEU A 256 -9.06 0.43 9.44
CA LEU A 256 -7.85 1.05 9.99
C LEU A 256 -7.00 0.06 10.80
N SER A 257 -7.64 -0.76 11.64
CA SER A 257 -6.96 -1.77 12.44
C SER A 257 -6.32 -2.86 11.58
N ILE A 258 -6.99 -3.30 10.52
CA ILE A 258 -6.43 -4.29 9.59
C ILE A 258 -5.21 -3.72 8.87
N ILE A 259 -5.29 -2.49 8.36
CA ILE A 259 -4.18 -1.86 7.64
C ILE A 259 -2.97 -1.65 8.56
N SER A 260 -3.20 -1.12 9.76
CA SER A 260 -2.11 -0.80 10.68
C SER A 260 -1.47 -2.03 11.32
N VAL A 261 -2.27 -2.97 11.82
CA VAL A 261 -1.76 -4.11 12.60
C VAL A 261 -1.47 -5.33 11.72
N TYR A 262 -2.39 -5.69 10.81
CA TYR A 262 -2.21 -6.90 9.99
C TYR A 262 -1.27 -6.68 8.81
N PHE A 263 -1.38 -5.54 8.11
CA PHE A 263 -0.49 -5.18 6.99
C PHE A 263 0.72 -4.34 7.42
N ASP A 264 0.98 -4.27 8.72
CA ASP A 264 2.17 -3.66 9.34
C ASP A 264 2.40 -2.18 9.01
N GLN A 265 1.33 -1.43 8.71
CA GLN A 265 1.38 0.03 8.51
C GLN A 265 1.16 0.76 9.84
N LYS A 266 2.05 0.53 10.81
CA LYS A 266 1.87 0.96 12.22
C LYS A 266 1.70 2.47 12.38
N ASP A 267 2.32 3.26 11.52
CA ASP A 267 2.23 4.72 11.47
C ASP A 267 0.87 5.24 10.99
N MET A 268 -0.04 4.34 10.59
CA MET A 268 -1.42 4.61 10.19
C MET A 268 -2.43 4.18 11.27
N SER A 269 -2.09 4.33 12.55
CA SER A 269 -2.92 3.91 13.69
C SER A 269 -3.10 5.02 14.73
N ASP A 270 -4.17 4.92 15.54
CA ASP A 270 -4.44 5.88 16.62
C ASP A 270 -3.50 5.71 17.80
N ASN A 271 -3.08 4.46 18.05
CA ASN A 271 -2.21 4.11 19.14
C ASN A 271 -0.79 4.03 18.58
N VAL A 272 -0.04 5.14 18.67
CA VAL A 272 1.42 5.07 18.65
C VAL A 272 1.83 4.44 19.99
N VAL A 273 1.62 3.14 20.15
CA VAL A 273 2.30 2.38 21.20
C VAL A 273 3.72 2.20 20.68
N GLU A 274 4.59 3.15 21.04
CA GLU A 274 6.01 2.83 21.14
C GLU A 274 6.11 1.63 22.08
N TYR A 275 6.59 0.51 21.55
CA TYR A 275 6.89 -0.69 22.32
C TYR A 275 8.10 -0.46 23.22
#